data_AF-A0A7S0LBK8-F1
#
_entry.id   AF-A0A7S0LBK8-F1
#
_cell.length_a   1.000
_cell.length_b   1.000
_cell.length_c   1.000
_cell.angle_alpha   90.00
_cell.angle_beta   90.00
_cell.angle_gamma   90.00
#
_symmetry.space_group_name_H-M   'P 1'
#
loop_
_entity.id
_entity.type
_entity.pdbx_description
1 polymer ?
#
loop_
_entity_poly.entity_id
_entity_poly.type
_entity_poly.pdbx_seq_one_letter_code
_entity_poly.pdbx_strand_id
1 'polypeptide(L)'
;RKERSMHATGLGFTLLLAIAPCLSALRLQAKHPTSKRVSPSSSSQCNSLYSRRSALLGATAAALLPLQAATAVPSSNSDTLLADLRAVVTALEPLPALLDDQKWDAVRSVLKTPPVGNLWNLGDSKNTIRKLADLRDDVELFEAADDVASALQLADQYTYDNNFIYYQPGNGKVKIKEPKQQVVLASKLIKDIISAN
;
A
#
# COMPACT_ATOMS: atom_id res chain seq x y z
N ARG A 1 36.92 -57.66 13.64
CA ARG A 1 37.35 -56.84 12.48
C ARG A 1 37.36 -55.38 12.94
N LYS A 2 38.56 -54.82 13.11
CA LYS A 2 38.95 -53.40 13.27
C LYS A 2 38.56 -52.64 14.56
N GLU A 3 39.59 -52.48 15.40
CA GLU A 3 39.78 -51.46 16.43
C GLU A 3 40.02 -50.03 15.87
N ARG A 4 40.08 -49.06 16.82
CA ARG A 4 40.80 -47.76 16.84
C ARG A 4 39.99 -46.55 16.36
N SER A 5 40.12 -45.36 16.94
CA SER A 5 40.82 -44.83 18.12
C SER A 5 40.46 -43.34 18.20
N MET A 6 40.43 -42.81 19.41
CA MET A 6 40.27 -41.39 19.78
C MET A 6 41.41 -40.51 19.24
N HIS A 7 41.11 -39.23 18.96
CA HIS A 7 41.93 -38.02 19.17
C HIS A 7 40.94 -36.83 19.16
N ALA A 8 40.84 -35.85 20.07
CA ALA A 8 41.71 -35.14 21.01
C ALA A 8 41.74 -33.63 20.63
N THR A 9 41.39 -32.76 21.60
CA THR A 9 41.94 -31.40 21.90
C THR A 9 42.12 -30.36 20.76
N GLY A 10 41.84 -29.06 20.90
CA GLY A 10 41.70 -28.14 22.03
C GLY A 10 41.86 -26.69 21.52
N LEU A 11 42.02 -25.74 22.46
CA LEU A 11 42.29 -24.28 22.31
C LEU A 11 41.04 -23.42 22.00
N GLY A 12 40.54 -22.54 22.88
CA GLY A 12 41.21 -21.78 23.92
C GLY A 12 41.83 -20.51 23.32
N PHE A 13 41.03 -19.45 23.16
CA PHE A 13 41.53 -18.12 22.81
C PHE A 13 40.81 -17.06 23.64
N THR A 14 41.46 -16.69 24.74
CA THR A 14 41.17 -15.50 25.54
C THR A 14 41.87 -14.33 24.86
N LEU A 15 41.14 -13.28 24.48
CA LEU A 15 41.76 -11.97 24.25
C LEU A 15 40.88 -10.87 24.84
N LEU A 16 41.49 -10.16 25.78
CA LEU A 16 41.01 -9.03 26.56
C LEU A 16 41.68 -7.76 25.98
N LEU A 17 40.91 -6.74 25.59
CA LEU A 17 41.31 -5.31 25.45
C LEU A 17 40.02 -4.53 25.06
N ALA A 18 39.32 -3.76 25.89
CA ALA A 18 39.63 -2.52 26.61
C ALA A 18 39.65 -1.24 25.72
N ILE A 19 38.82 -0.23 26.11
CA ILE A 19 38.98 1.25 25.91
C ILE A 19 38.55 1.76 24.50
N ALA A 20 37.79 2.84 24.23
CA ALA A 20 37.08 3.91 24.93
C ALA A 20 36.14 4.63 23.91
N PRO A 21 35.18 5.48 24.35
CA PRO A 21 34.30 6.26 23.48
C PRO A 21 34.97 7.55 23.01
N CYS A 22 34.80 7.93 21.74
CA CYS A 22 35.24 9.23 21.24
C CYS A 22 34.03 10.04 20.75
N LEU A 23 33.56 10.93 21.63
CA LEU A 23 32.82 12.13 21.23
C LEU A 23 33.72 12.98 20.33
N SER A 24 33.22 13.42 19.20
CA SER A 24 33.79 14.57 18.49
C SER A 24 32.67 15.51 18.09
N ALA A 25 32.66 16.63 18.78
CA ALA A 25 31.85 17.80 18.55
C ALA A 25 32.43 18.67 17.41
N LEU A 26 31.60 19.61 16.97
CA LEU A 26 31.92 20.85 16.27
C LEU A 26 32.48 20.77 14.84
N ARG A 27 31.67 21.25 13.88
CA ARG A 27 32.15 22.34 13.02
C ARG A 27 31.02 23.29 12.60
N LEU A 28 31.27 24.57 12.91
CA LEU A 28 30.46 25.75 12.67
C LEU A 28 31.00 26.47 11.41
N GLN A 29 30.11 27.21 10.71
CA GLN A 29 30.36 28.38 9.82
C GLN A 29 31.01 28.10 8.44
N ALA A 30 30.75 28.82 7.34
CA ALA A 30 29.80 29.86 6.94
C ALA A 30 30.01 30.23 5.45
N LYS A 31 29.06 31.00 4.89
CA LYS A 31 29.16 32.00 3.79
C LYS A 31 29.25 31.55 2.30
N HIS A 32 28.09 31.69 1.60
CA HIS A 32 27.77 32.49 0.38
C HIS A 32 28.82 32.69 -0.74
N PRO A 33 28.42 32.71 -2.05
CA PRO A 33 27.57 33.78 -2.58
C PRO A 33 26.61 33.47 -3.77
N THR A 34 25.55 34.30 -3.81
CA THR A 34 24.81 34.87 -4.95
C THR A 34 24.51 34.04 -6.21
N SER A 35 23.21 33.81 -6.46
CA SER A 35 22.68 33.84 -7.84
C SER A 35 21.33 34.54 -7.86
N LYS A 36 21.16 35.41 -8.87
CA LYS A 36 20.08 36.36 -9.05
C LYS A 36 18.84 35.71 -9.67
N ARG A 37 17.71 36.37 -9.41
CA ARG A 37 16.58 36.63 -10.33
C ARG A 37 15.46 35.58 -10.32
N VAL A 38 14.29 35.97 -9.80
CA VAL A 38 13.12 36.48 -10.54
C VAL A 38 11.98 36.61 -9.53
N SER A 39 11.46 37.83 -9.35
CA SER A 39 10.19 38.10 -8.67
C SER A 39 9.03 37.59 -9.54
N PRO A 40 7.96 37.10 -8.92
CA PRO A 40 6.72 37.87 -9.04
C PRO A 40 6.02 38.08 -7.70
N SER A 41 5.46 39.28 -7.60
CA SER A 41 4.52 39.77 -6.61
C SER A 41 3.43 38.77 -6.24
N SER A 42 3.22 38.54 -4.94
CA SER A 42 1.95 38.05 -4.41
C SER A 42 1.66 38.78 -3.10
N SER A 43 1.16 40.00 -3.25
CA SER A 43 0.49 40.72 -2.17
C SER A 43 -0.90 40.12 -1.98
N SER A 44 -1.07 39.44 -0.85
CA SER A 44 -2.25 39.44 0.02
C SER A 44 -3.61 39.64 -0.66
N GLN A 45 -4.30 38.54 -0.97
CA GLN A 45 -5.76 38.58 -1.12
C GLN A 45 -6.42 38.33 0.23
N CYS A 46 -6.90 39.41 0.82
CA CYS A 46 -7.88 39.43 1.91
C CYS A 46 -9.28 39.28 1.31
N ASN A 47 -9.83 38.06 1.27
CA ASN A 47 -11.25 37.85 0.99
C ASN A 47 -11.87 37.05 2.14
N SER A 48 -12.22 37.77 3.21
CA SER A 48 -13.11 37.27 4.26
C SER A 48 -13.89 38.46 4.81
N LEU A 49 -14.98 38.82 4.14
CA LEU A 49 -16.13 39.54 4.71
C LEU A 49 -17.33 39.40 3.76
N TYR A 50 -17.98 38.25 3.76
CA TYR A 50 -19.40 38.17 3.38
C TYR A 50 -20.15 37.46 4.50
N SER A 51 -20.63 38.26 5.44
CA SER A 51 -21.75 37.90 6.30
C SER A 51 -22.55 39.16 6.55
N ARG A 52 -23.80 39.16 6.08
CA ARG A 52 -25.02 39.64 6.78
C ARG A 52 -26.20 39.77 5.80
N ARG A 53 -27.09 38.76 5.88
CA ARG A 53 -28.55 38.88 5.99
C ARG A 53 -29.31 39.76 4.99
N SER A 54 -30.15 39.14 4.17
CA SER A 54 -31.53 39.53 3.76
C SER A 54 -31.96 38.55 2.66
N ALA A 55 -33.13 37.94 2.57
CA ALA A 55 -34.36 38.02 3.35
C ALA A 55 -35.11 36.68 3.16
N LEU A 56 -35.73 36.19 4.24
CA LEU A 56 -36.86 35.27 4.18
C LEU A 56 -38.06 36.03 3.58
N LEU A 57 -38.77 35.42 2.64
CA LEU A 57 -40.24 35.44 2.42
C LEU A 57 -40.56 35.28 0.93
N GLY A 58 -41.17 34.15 0.58
CA GLY A 58 -41.71 33.86 -0.76
C GLY A 58 -42.38 32.50 -0.76
N ALA A 59 -43.67 32.49 -0.45
CA ALA A 59 -44.49 31.31 -0.24
C ALA A 59 -44.96 30.66 -1.56
N THR A 60 -45.35 29.39 -1.43
CA THR A 60 -46.30 28.61 -2.25
C THR A 60 -45.97 28.28 -3.72
N ALA A 61 -45.72 26.99 -3.99
CA ALA A 61 -46.61 26.16 -4.81
C ALA A 61 -46.12 24.70 -4.80
N ALA A 62 -47.00 23.79 -4.37
CA ALA A 62 -46.83 22.35 -4.53
C ALA A 62 -46.90 21.98 -6.01
N ALA A 63 -45.85 21.34 -6.52
CA ALA A 63 -45.86 20.67 -7.82
C ALA A 63 -45.25 19.27 -7.65
N LEU A 64 -46.18 18.31 -7.54
CA LEU A 64 -46.13 16.91 -7.93
C LEU A 64 -44.76 16.36 -8.39
N LEU A 65 -44.26 15.42 -7.59
CA LEU A 65 -43.20 14.47 -7.91
C LEU A 65 -43.52 13.68 -9.20
N PRO A 66 -42.59 13.57 -10.16
CA PRO A 66 -42.38 12.34 -10.88
C PRO A 66 -41.31 11.53 -10.13
N LEU A 67 -41.77 10.66 -9.24
CA LEU A 67 -40.99 9.54 -8.71
C LEU A 67 -40.88 8.50 -9.82
N GLN A 68 -39.98 8.65 -10.80
CA GLN A 68 -39.45 7.53 -11.57
C GLN A 68 -38.28 7.98 -12.45
N ALA A 69 -37.08 7.81 -11.91
CA ALA A 69 -35.93 7.39 -12.67
C ALA A 69 -34.97 6.72 -11.68
N ALA A 70 -35.21 5.43 -11.43
CA ALA A 70 -34.08 4.57 -11.11
C ALA A 70 -33.15 4.67 -12.32
N THR A 71 -32.15 5.55 -12.22
CA THR A 71 -31.03 5.56 -13.14
C THR A 71 -30.34 4.22 -12.95
N ALA A 72 -30.70 3.27 -13.81
CA ALA A 72 -29.83 2.13 -14.08
C ALA A 72 -28.48 2.73 -14.47
N VAL A 73 -27.54 2.69 -13.52
CA VAL A 73 -26.13 2.95 -13.76
C VAL A 73 -25.76 2.09 -14.97
N PRO A 74 -25.07 2.64 -16.00
CA PRO A 74 -24.71 1.88 -17.17
C PRO A 74 -23.88 0.67 -16.74
N SER A 75 -24.49 -0.51 -16.81
CA SER A 75 -23.93 -1.81 -16.41
C SER A 75 -22.62 -2.13 -17.13
N SER A 76 -22.36 -1.49 -18.27
CA SER A 76 -21.09 -1.61 -18.99
C SER A 76 -19.86 -1.22 -18.15
N ASN A 77 -20.00 -0.28 -17.21
CA ASN A 77 -18.89 0.16 -16.38
C ASN A 77 -18.68 -0.73 -15.15
N SER A 78 -19.75 -1.26 -14.56
CA SER A 78 -19.62 -2.22 -13.45
C SER A 78 -19.04 -3.55 -13.93
N ASP A 79 -19.46 -4.03 -15.10
CA ASP A 79 -19.04 -5.33 -15.62
C ASP A 79 -17.56 -5.34 -16.04
N THR A 80 -17.07 -4.20 -16.55
CA THR A 80 -15.64 -4.02 -16.86
C THR A 80 -14.78 -3.97 -15.59
N LEU A 81 -15.25 -3.30 -14.53
CA LEU A 81 -14.57 -3.29 -13.24
C LEU A 81 -14.56 -4.66 -12.56
N LEU A 82 -15.64 -5.46 -12.70
CA LEU A 82 -15.67 -6.84 -12.22
C LEU A 82 -14.74 -7.75 -13.04
N ALA A 83 -14.62 -7.52 -14.36
CA ALA A 83 -13.63 -8.22 -15.19
C ALA A 83 -12.19 -7.89 -14.75
N ASP A 84 -11.91 -6.63 -14.43
CA ASP A 84 -10.61 -6.21 -13.88
C ASP A 84 -10.31 -6.90 -12.54
N LEU A 85 -11.30 -7.04 -11.64
CA LEU A 85 -11.12 -7.78 -10.38
C LEU A 85 -10.83 -9.26 -10.60
N ARG A 86 -11.44 -9.90 -11.60
CA ARG A 86 -11.10 -11.29 -11.98
C ARG A 86 -9.67 -11.39 -12.51
N ALA A 87 -9.22 -10.40 -13.27
CA ALA A 87 -7.83 -10.33 -13.72
C ALA A 87 -6.85 -10.18 -12.55
N VAL A 88 -7.20 -9.40 -11.51
CA VAL A 88 -6.41 -9.31 -10.26
C VAL A 88 -6.30 -10.67 -9.59
N VAL A 89 -7.41 -11.40 -9.40
CA VAL A 89 -7.37 -12.73 -8.76
C VAL A 89 -6.45 -13.68 -9.52
N THR A 90 -6.52 -13.66 -10.86
CA THR A 90 -5.66 -14.46 -11.74
C THR A 90 -4.18 -14.10 -11.57
N ALA A 91 -3.87 -12.81 -11.39
CA ALA A 91 -2.52 -12.33 -11.15
C ALA A 91 -1.98 -12.67 -9.74
N LEU A 92 -2.87 -12.86 -8.75
CA LEU A 92 -2.50 -13.23 -7.38
C LEU A 92 -2.26 -14.74 -7.20
N GLU A 93 -2.86 -15.61 -8.03
CA GLU A 93 -2.70 -17.07 -7.95
C GLU A 93 -1.24 -17.58 -7.99
N PRO A 94 -0.33 -17.06 -8.83
CA PRO A 94 1.06 -17.55 -8.85
C PRO A 94 1.90 -17.06 -7.67
N LEU A 95 1.46 -16.04 -6.92
CA LEU A 95 2.28 -15.40 -5.88
C LEU A 95 2.70 -16.34 -4.73
N PRO A 96 1.83 -17.22 -4.20
CA PRO A 96 2.24 -18.15 -3.15
C PRO A 96 3.38 -19.08 -3.57
N ALA A 97 3.41 -19.52 -4.84
CA ALA A 97 4.49 -20.35 -5.37
C ALA A 97 5.80 -19.55 -5.54
N LEU A 98 5.71 -18.30 -6.00
CA LEU A 98 6.87 -17.42 -6.13
C LEU A 98 7.50 -17.04 -4.78
N LEU A 99 6.67 -16.94 -3.73
CA LEU A 99 7.13 -16.74 -2.36
C LEU A 99 7.88 -17.97 -1.81
N ASP A 100 7.42 -19.18 -2.15
CA ASP A 100 8.10 -20.43 -1.78
C ASP A 100 9.47 -20.55 -2.50
N ASP A 101 9.55 -20.08 -3.75
CA ASP A 101 10.77 -19.98 -4.57
C ASP A 101 11.72 -18.83 -4.14
N GLN A 102 11.35 -18.01 -3.15
CA GLN A 102 12.11 -16.85 -2.69
C GLN A 102 12.40 -15.78 -3.77
N LYS A 103 11.55 -15.71 -4.80
CA LYS A 103 11.66 -14.71 -5.88
C LYS A 103 11.01 -13.39 -5.47
N TRP A 104 11.58 -12.72 -4.47
CA TRP A 104 11.00 -11.50 -3.84
C TRP A 104 10.71 -10.39 -4.85
N ASP A 105 11.66 -10.11 -5.74
CA ASP A 105 11.50 -9.04 -6.74
C ASP A 105 10.37 -9.33 -7.74
N ALA A 106 10.20 -10.59 -8.15
CA ALA A 106 9.10 -10.99 -9.02
C ALA A 106 7.73 -10.81 -8.35
N VAL A 107 7.62 -11.17 -7.06
CA VAL A 107 6.38 -10.95 -6.28
C VAL A 107 6.05 -9.46 -6.19
N ARG A 108 7.05 -8.62 -5.88
CA ARG A 108 6.84 -7.16 -5.81
C ARG A 108 6.49 -6.55 -7.17
N SER A 109 7.09 -7.06 -8.24
CA SER A 109 6.76 -6.65 -9.61
C SER A 109 5.28 -6.92 -9.89
N VAL A 110 4.78 -8.11 -9.59
CA VAL A 110 3.35 -8.44 -9.77
C VAL A 110 2.45 -7.58 -8.88
N LEU A 111 2.80 -7.38 -7.60
CA LEU A 111 2.01 -6.57 -6.67
C LEU A 111 1.91 -5.09 -7.06
N LYS A 112 2.96 -4.52 -7.66
CA LYS A 112 3.02 -3.11 -8.05
C LYS A 112 2.53 -2.83 -9.47
N THR A 113 2.53 -3.84 -10.34
CA THR A 113 2.12 -3.70 -11.73
C THR A 113 0.58 -3.79 -11.84
N PRO A 114 -0.07 -2.99 -12.70
CA PRO A 114 -1.48 -3.18 -13.00
C PRO A 114 -1.73 -4.60 -13.54
N PRO A 115 -2.80 -5.30 -13.12
CA PRO A 115 -4.00 -4.77 -12.45
C PRO A 115 -3.94 -4.71 -10.92
N VAL A 116 -3.03 -5.44 -10.26
CA VAL A 116 -2.95 -5.52 -8.78
C VAL A 116 -2.54 -4.17 -8.18
N GLY A 117 -1.60 -3.49 -8.80
CA GLY A 117 -1.12 -2.17 -8.33
C GLY A 117 -2.20 -1.09 -8.32
N ASN A 118 -3.28 -1.24 -9.11
CA ASN A 118 -4.40 -0.29 -9.10
C ASN A 118 -5.15 -0.30 -7.76
N LEU A 119 -5.13 -1.42 -7.02
CA LEU A 119 -5.91 -1.58 -5.80
C LEU A 119 -5.30 -0.88 -4.58
N TRP A 120 -3.99 -0.64 -4.57
CA TRP A 120 -3.30 -0.13 -3.37
C TRP A 120 -2.18 0.87 -3.64
N ASN A 121 -1.48 0.77 -4.77
CA ASN A 121 -0.25 1.55 -5.01
C ASN A 121 -0.50 2.82 -5.85
N LEU A 122 -1.47 2.80 -6.77
CA LEU A 122 -1.70 3.88 -7.74
C LEU A 122 -2.74 4.93 -7.27
N GLY A 123 -3.15 4.85 -6.01
CA GLY A 123 -4.07 5.77 -5.35
C GLY A 123 -5.54 5.53 -5.66
N ASP A 124 -6.40 6.19 -4.88
CA ASP A 124 -7.84 5.96 -4.83
C ASP A 124 -8.54 6.13 -6.19
N SER A 125 -8.08 7.09 -6.99
CA SER A 125 -8.61 7.37 -8.33
C SER A 125 -8.47 6.21 -9.34
N LYS A 126 -7.58 5.23 -9.07
CA LYS A 126 -7.36 4.06 -9.92
C LYS A 126 -7.90 2.78 -9.32
N ASN A 127 -8.26 2.77 -8.03
CA ASN A 127 -8.78 1.61 -7.34
C ASN A 127 -10.13 1.17 -7.94
N THR A 128 -10.16 -0.04 -8.49
CA THR A 128 -11.34 -0.59 -9.17
C THR A 128 -12.46 -0.92 -8.17
N ILE A 129 -12.14 -1.30 -6.93
CA ILE A 129 -13.12 -1.58 -5.87
C ILE A 129 -13.75 -0.27 -5.40
N ARG A 130 -12.95 0.79 -5.18
CA ARG A 130 -13.49 2.10 -4.79
C ARG A 130 -14.37 2.70 -5.87
N LYS A 131 -14.01 2.56 -7.15
CA LYS A 131 -14.89 2.96 -8.26
C LYS A 131 -16.20 2.18 -8.28
N LEU A 132 -16.17 0.88 -7.97
CA LEU A 132 -17.40 0.10 -7.82
C LEU A 132 -18.24 0.57 -6.64
N ALA A 133 -17.60 0.97 -5.53
CA ALA A 133 -18.28 1.50 -4.34
C ALA A 133 -18.96 2.84 -4.66
N ASP A 134 -18.23 3.78 -5.29
CA ASP A 134 -18.75 5.10 -5.70
C ASP A 134 -19.93 4.98 -6.66
N LEU A 135 -19.92 4.00 -7.57
CA LEU A 135 -21.02 3.77 -8.52
C LEU A 135 -22.29 3.23 -7.86
N ARG A 136 -22.17 2.59 -6.70
CA ARG A 136 -23.27 1.90 -6.01
C ARG A 136 -23.68 2.56 -4.71
N ASP A 137 -22.93 3.57 -4.27
CA ASP A 137 -23.09 4.23 -2.97
C ASP A 137 -23.06 3.21 -1.82
N ASP A 138 -22.19 2.20 -1.94
CA ASP A 138 -22.08 1.08 -0.99
C ASP A 138 -20.87 1.24 -0.07
N VAL A 139 -21.15 1.52 1.21
CA VAL A 139 -20.14 1.76 2.25
C VAL A 139 -19.37 0.49 2.59
N GLU A 140 -20.00 -0.69 2.55
CA GLU A 140 -19.32 -1.96 2.86
C GLU A 140 -18.24 -2.26 1.81
N LEU A 141 -18.52 -1.92 0.55
CA LEU A 141 -17.56 -2.08 -0.55
C LEU A 141 -16.36 -1.13 -0.42
N PHE A 142 -16.58 0.05 0.15
CA PHE A 142 -15.52 1.01 0.45
C PHE A 142 -14.59 0.49 1.56
N GLU A 143 -15.16 -0.05 2.64
CA GLU A 143 -14.38 -0.67 3.72
C GLU A 143 -13.61 -1.90 3.22
N ALA A 144 -14.26 -2.76 2.43
CA ALA A 144 -13.60 -3.92 1.82
C ALA A 144 -12.45 -3.53 0.89
N ALA A 145 -12.53 -2.39 0.21
CA ALA A 145 -11.43 -1.86 -0.60
C ALA A 145 -10.20 -1.53 0.25
N ASP A 146 -10.40 -0.97 1.44
CA ASP A 146 -9.33 -0.60 2.37
C ASP A 146 -8.68 -1.82 3.03
N ASP A 147 -9.48 -2.84 3.35
CA ASP A 147 -8.98 -4.13 3.85
C ASP A 147 -8.12 -4.84 2.79
N VAL A 148 -8.59 -4.86 1.54
CA VAL A 148 -7.82 -5.43 0.41
C VAL A 148 -6.51 -4.66 0.20
N ALA A 149 -6.57 -3.33 0.18
CA ALA A 149 -5.40 -2.49 -0.01
C ALA A 149 -4.36 -2.70 1.12
N SER A 150 -4.83 -2.76 2.37
CA SER A 150 -4.01 -2.99 3.56
C SER A 150 -3.32 -4.36 3.50
N ALA A 151 -4.05 -5.42 3.14
CA ALA A 151 -3.48 -6.76 3.00
C ALA A 151 -2.40 -6.82 1.91
N LEU A 152 -2.64 -6.21 0.74
CA LEU A 152 -1.64 -6.15 -0.34
C LEU A 152 -0.41 -5.33 0.04
N GLN A 153 -0.58 -4.23 0.77
CA GLN A 153 0.52 -3.41 1.26
C GLN A 153 1.37 -4.16 2.29
N LEU A 154 0.74 -4.90 3.22
CA LEU A 154 1.45 -5.76 4.16
C LEU A 154 2.21 -6.89 3.44
N ALA A 155 1.62 -7.47 2.39
CA ALA A 155 2.30 -8.45 1.56
C ALA A 155 3.56 -7.88 0.89
N ASP A 156 3.51 -6.66 0.31
CA ASP A 156 4.71 -6.00 -0.25
C ASP A 156 5.74 -5.72 0.84
N GLN A 157 5.33 -5.26 2.02
CA GLN A 157 6.24 -4.94 3.12
C GLN A 157 7.01 -6.19 3.58
N TYR A 158 6.33 -7.31 3.84
CA TYR A 158 7.01 -8.54 4.24
C TYR A 158 7.91 -9.10 3.14
N THR A 159 7.49 -8.98 1.88
CA THR A 159 8.30 -9.40 0.72
C THR A 159 9.55 -8.51 0.58
N TYR A 160 9.42 -7.21 0.82
CA TYR A 160 10.53 -6.26 0.85
C TYR A 160 11.52 -6.58 1.95
N ASP A 161 11.04 -6.80 3.18
CA ASP A 161 11.89 -7.13 4.34
C ASP A 161 12.73 -8.39 4.06
N ASN A 162 12.13 -9.42 3.45
CA ASN A 162 12.82 -10.65 3.07
C ASN A 162 13.97 -10.44 2.08
N ASN A 163 13.88 -9.41 1.23
CA ASN A 163 14.93 -9.09 0.28
C ASN A 163 16.23 -8.59 0.96
N PHE A 164 16.14 -8.00 2.16
CA PHE A 164 17.30 -7.43 2.87
C PHE A 164 17.94 -8.37 3.89
N ILE A 165 17.30 -9.51 4.19
CA ILE A 165 17.79 -10.46 5.20
C ILE A 165 19.22 -10.94 4.88
N TYR A 166 19.57 -11.05 3.60
CA TYR A 166 20.90 -11.52 3.17
C TYR A 166 22.04 -10.53 3.41
N TYR A 167 21.73 -9.26 3.71
CA TYR A 167 22.71 -8.19 3.85
C TYR A 167 22.90 -7.71 5.30
N GLN A 168 22.10 -8.22 6.24
CA GLN A 168 22.17 -7.82 7.65
C GLN A 168 23.06 -8.76 8.46
N PRO A 169 23.93 -8.25 9.36
CA PRO A 169 24.70 -9.09 10.27
C PRO A 169 23.75 -9.72 11.30
N GLY A 170 23.42 -11.00 11.10
CA GLY A 170 22.56 -11.77 12.02
C GLY A 170 21.87 -12.96 11.33
N ASN A 171 21.33 -13.88 12.13
CA ASN A 171 20.62 -15.07 11.64
C ASN A 171 19.16 -14.72 11.30
N GLY A 172 18.95 -13.78 10.38
CA GLY A 172 17.62 -13.33 9.97
C GLY A 172 16.83 -14.49 9.35
N LYS A 173 15.68 -14.83 9.93
CA LYS A 173 14.81 -15.89 9.40
C LYS A 173 13.90 -15.31 8.33
N VAL A 174 13.90 -15.93 7.14
CA VAL A 174 12.99 -15.57 6.05
C VAL A 174 11.54 -15.79 6.48
N LYS A 175 10.72 -14.76 6.35
CA LYS A 175 9.31 -14.74 6.72
C LYS A 175 8.43 -15.07 5.51
N ILE A 176 8.20 -16.36 5.26
CA ILE A 176 7.42 -16.82 4.09
C ILE A 176 5.91 -16.91 4.41
N LYS A 177 5.57 -17.20 5.67
CA LYS A 177 4.18 -17.47 6.08
C LYS A 177 3.33 -16.21 6.06
N GLU A 178 3.87 -15.11 6.56
CA GLU A 178 3.19 -13.82 6.68
C GLU A 178 2.78 -13.24 5.32
N PRO A 179 3.67 -13.06 4.32
CA PRO A 179 3.26 -12.54 3.01
C PRO A 179 2.27 -13.47 2.31
N LYS A 180 2.41 -14.79 2.47
CA LYS A 180 1.48 -15.78 1.90
C LYS A 180 0.08 -15.66 2.48
N GLN A 181 -0.03 -15.49 3.80
CA GLN A 181 -1.31 -15.27 4.47
C GLN A 181 -1.99 -13.99 3.97
N GLN A 182 -1.23 -12.90 3.80
CA GLN A 182 -1.78 -11.64 3.31
C GLN A 182 -2.28 -11.72 1.87
N VAL A 183 -1.54 -12.39 0.98
CA VAL A 183 -1.97 -12.63 -0.41
C VAL A 183 -3.25 -13.47 -0.46
N VAL A 184 -3.35 -14.51 0.36
CA VAL A 184 -4.54 -15.37 0.42
C VAL A 184 -5.74 -14.60 0.98
N LEU A 185 -5.53 -13.77 2.01
CA LEU A 185 -6.56 -12.92 2.58
C LEU A 185 -7.09 -11.93 1.53
N ALA A 186 -6.21 -11.19 0.85
CA ALA A 186 -6.60 -10.28 -0.22
C ALA A 186 -7.36 -11.00 -1.34
N SER A 187 -6.88 -12.18 -1.76
CA SER A 187 -7.57 -13.00 -2.77
C SER A 187 -8.96 -13.45 -2.33
N LYS A 188 -9.13 -13.78 -1.04
CA LYS A 188 -10.42 -14.17 -0.47
C LYS A 188 -11.40 -12.99 -0.47
N LEU A 189 -10.99 -11.83 0.03
CA LEU A 189 -11.84 -10.63 0.05
C LEU A 189 -12.29 -10.24 -1.37
N ILE A 190 -11.39 -10.28 -2.35
CA ILE A 190 -11.75 -9.98 -3.74
C ILE A 190 -12.74 -11.02 -4.29
N LYS A 191 -12.57 -12.31 -3.96
CA LYS A 191 -13.53 -13.36 -4.36
C LYS A 191 -14.90 -13.17 -3.70
N ASP A 192 -14.92 -12.79 -2.43
CA ASP A 192 -16.15 -12.50 -1.69
C ASP A 192 -16.91 -11.33 -2.36
N ILE A 193 -16.19 -10.25 -2.71
CA ILE A 193 -16.74 -9.12 -3.50
C ILE A 193 -17.30 -9.57 -4.85
N ILE A 194 -16.58 -10.43 -5.58
CA ILE A 194 -17.04 -10.93 -6.88
C ILE A 194 -18.28 -11.83 -6.71
N SER A 195 -18.37 -12.61 -5.63
CA SER A 195 -19.48 -13.55 -5.39
C SER A 195 -20.76 -12.89 -4.88
N ALA A 196 -20.62 -11.74 -4.21
CA ALA A 196 -21.75 -10.93 -3.76
C ALA A 196 -22.45 -10.18 -4.92
N ASN A 197 -21.96 -10.35 -6.16
CA ASN A 197 -22.32 -9.59 -7.36
C ASN A 197 -22.62 -10.48 -8.56
#